data_AF-A0AAW6HZA5-F1
#
_entry.id   AF-A0AAW6HZA5-F1
#
_cell.length_a   1.000
_cell.length_b   1.000
_cell.length_c   1.000
_cell.angle_alpha   90.00
_cell.angle_beta   90.00
_cell.angle_gamma   90.00
#
_symmetry.space_group_name_H-M   'P 1'
#
loop_
_entity.id
_entity.type
_entity.pdbx_description
1 polymer ?
#
loop_
_entity_poly.entity_id
_entity_poly.type
_entity_poly.pdbx_seq_one_letter_code
_entity_poly.pdbx_strand_id
1 'polypeptide(L)'
;MNVNIKNLNLSVIMPAITKSGQPVCNDRVSSEKDKVEHASGLYLIYEDGHAEPFTGDNSKDCVRYIGLKHGYMSFAISLTEHDSVQLLDDDSRGESGSGTYYERECDALFDFDGQKNTERLVVRNPKLKNLLEDGEYIPSLGQLNLMAHYKDSINDALEYIGAEPLASSSAWYWSSTEYSQNYAWGVNFSSGSALNNSKYSSGRVRAVAAFSFKL
;
A
#
# COMPACT_ATOMS: atom_id res chain seq x y z
N MET A 1 22.16 -14.18 37.27
CA MET A 1 22.16 -15.06 36.08
C MET A 1 21.72 -14.18 34.92
N ASN A 2 22.65 -13.68 34.11
CA ASN A 2 22.35 -12.75 33.02
C ASN A 2 22.04 -13.56 31.75
N VAL A 3 20.80 -13.47 31.28
CA VAL A 3 20.41 -14.05 29.99
C VAL A 3 20.67 -13.01 28.91
N ASN A 4 21.62 -13.33 28.02
CA ASN A 4 21.95 -12.53 26.85
C ASN A 4 21.12 -13.05 25.67
N ILE A 5 20.08 -12.33 25.27
CA ILE A 5 19.22 -12.70 24.15
C ILE A 5 19.91 -12.22 22.87
N LYS A 6 20.76 -13.07 22.28
CA LYS A 6 21.25 -12.87 20.92
C LYS A 6 20.16 -13.31 19.94
N ASN A 7 19.74 -12.35 19.11
CA ASN A 7 19.14 -12.48 17.78
C ASN A 7 18.27 -13.73 17.54
N LEU A 8 16.96 -13.59 17.73
CA LEU A 8 16.00 -14.44 17.00
C LEU A 8 15.94 -13.92 15.55
N ASN A 9 16.65 -14.58 14.64
CA ASN A 9 16.35 -14.48 13.20
C ASN A 9 15.08 -15.29 12.93
N LEU A 10 13.92 -14.62 12.95
CA LEU A 10 12.69 -15.19 12.42
C LEU A 10 12.69 -15.02 10.89
N SER A 11 13.26 -15.99 10.18
CA SER A 11 13.11 -16.06 8.72
C SER A 11 11.73 -16.64 8.41
N VAL A 12 10.77 -15.79 8.05
CA VAL A 12 9.58 -16.25 7.33
C VAL A 12 9.98 -16.35 5.87
N ILE A 13 10.32 -17.57 5.43
CA ILE A 13 10.55 -17.89 4.03
C ILE A 13 9.18 -17.80 3.34
N MET A 14 8.97 -16.75 2.54
CA MET A 14 7.90 -16.82 1.54
C MET A 14 8.25 -17.96 0.57
N PRO A 15 7.32 -18.91 0.30
CA PRO A 15 7.60 -19.97 -0.65
C PRO A 15 7.83 -19.35 -2.03
N ALA A 16 8.99 -19.61 -2.61
CA ALA A 16 9.24 -19.36 -4.03
C ALA A 16 8.28 -20.27 -4.82
N ILE A 17 7.17 -19.70 -5.30
CA ILE A 17 6.33 -20.37 -6.28
C ILE A 17 6.99 -20.13 -7.63
N THR A 18 7.79 -21.08 -8.10
CA THR A 18 8.27 -21.12 -9.48
C THR A 18 7.10 -21.46 -10.40
N LYS A 19 6.30 -20.45 -10.77
CA LYS A 19 5.37 -20.57 -11.91
C LYS A 19 6.18 -20.40 -13.19
N SER A 20 6.15 -21.42 -14.04
CA SER A 20 6.67 -21.34 -15.42
C SER A 20 5.99 -20.18 -16.15
N GLY A 21 6.75 -19.14 -16.50
CA GLY A 21 6.24 -17.93 -17.17
C GLY A 21 6.66 -16.59 -16.55
N GLN A 22 7.53 -16.59 -15.53
CA GLN A 22 8.07 -15.36 -14.95
C GLN A 22 8.91 -14.58 -16.00
N PRO A 23 8.71 -13.26 -16.14
CA PRO A 23 9.56 -12.40 -16.96
C PRO A 23 11.03 -12.56 -16.59
N VAL A 24 11.88 -12.69 -17.61
CA VAL A 24 13.34 -12.74 -17.40
C VAL A 24 13.79 -11.32 -17.07
N CYS A 25 13.90 -11.03 -15.78
CA CYS A 25 14.58 -9.84 -15.29
C CYS A 25 16.07 -9.99 -15.65
N ASN A 26 16.68 -8.98 -16.27
CA ASN A 26 18.12 -9.02 -16.51
C ASN A 26 18.87 -9.03 -15.15
N ASP A 27 19.76 -9.99 -14.97
CA ASP A 27 20.60 -10.09 -13.77
C ASP A 27 21.46 -8.83 -13.62
N ARG A 28 21.10 -7.97 -12.66
CA ARG A 28 21.90 -6.79 -12.32
C ARG A 28 22.91 -7.12 -11.24
N VAL A 29 24.15 -6.66 -11.43
CA VAL A 29 25.22 -6.74 -10.42
C VAL A 29 25.05 -5.60 -9.42
N SER A 30 24.90 -5.93 -8.14
CA SER A 30 24.76 -4.96 -7.04
C SER A 30 25.98 -4.04 -6.92
N SER A 31 25.76 -2.75 -6.68
CA SER A 31 26.79 -1.71 -6.57
C SER A 31 27.00 -1.24 -5.12
N GLU A 32 28.14 -0.60 -4.80
CA GLU A 32 28.38 -0.05 -3.45
C GLU A 32 27.41 1.08 -3.06
N LYS A 33 26.70 1.69 -4.02
CA LYS A 33 25.64 2.68 -3.76
C LYS A 33 24.35 2.05 -3.22
N ASP A 34 24.17 0.75 -3.39
CA ASP A 34 22.99 0.01 -2.91
C ASP A 34 22.99 -0.10 -1.37
N LYS A 35 24.12 0.24 -0.72
CA LYS A 35 24.31 0.25 0.74
C LYS A 35 23.67 1.45 1.47
N VAL A 36 22.95 2.34 0.76
CA VAL A 36 22.14 3.42 1.39
C VAL A 36 20.72 2.89 1.67
N GLU A 37 20.61 1.68 2.21
CA GLU A 37 19.37 0.92 2.39
C GLU A 37 18.48 1.43 3.57
N HIS A 38 18.82 2.60 4.11
CA HIS A 38 18.25 3.12 5.36
C HIS A 38 17.56 4.48 5.24
N ALA A 39 17.60 5.15 4.09
CA ALA A 39 16.98 6.46 3.95
C ALA A 39 15.45 6.33 3.72
N SER A 40 14.65 7.13 4.43
CA SER A 40 13.25 7.33 4.02
C SER A 40 13.20 7.87 2.59
N GLY A 41 12.27 7.38 1.78
CA GLY A 41 12.19 7.74 0.38
C GLY A 41 11.42 6.72 -0.45
N LEU A 42 11.49 6.92 -1.76
CA LEU A 42 10.88 6.04 -2.74
C LEU A 42 11.91 5.08 -3.33
N TYR A 43 11.41 3.90 -3.68
CA TYR A 43 12.17 2.80 -4.24
C TYR A 43 11.40 2.22 -5.43
N LEU A 44 12.11 1.66 -6.40
CA LEU A 44 11.48 0.75 -7.38
C LEU A 44 11.62 -0.67 -6.82
N ILE A 45 10.51 -1.41 -6.77
CA ILE A 45 10.47 -2.82 -6.37
C ILE A 45 10.17 -3.63 -7.62
N TYR A 46 10.96 -4.66 -7.88
CA TYR A 46 10.90 -5.45 -9.10
C TYR A 46 10.28 -6.83 -8.84
N GLU A 47 9.93 -7.54 -9.91
CA GLU A 47 9.21 -8.83 -9.84
C GLU A 47 9.96 -9.96 -9.11
N ASP A 48 11.29 -9.92 -9.08
CA ASP A 48 12.13 -10.85 -8.31
C ASP A 48 12.23 -10.48 -6.81
N GLY A 49 11.59 -9.37 -6.40
CA GLY A 49 11.57 -8.85 -5.04
C GLY A 49 12.75 -7.96 -4.67
N HIS A 50 13.69 -7.67 -5.59
CA HIS A 50 14.73 -6.66 -5.32
C HIS A 50 14.11 -5.26 -5.28
N ALA A 51 14.75 -4.36 -4.53
CA ALA A 51 14.35 -2.97 -4.47
C ALA A 51 15.58 -2.06 -4.44
N GLU A 52 15.49 -0.92 -5.12
CA GLU A 52 16.55 0.08 -5.12
C GLU A 52 15.96 1.50 -5.02
N PRO A 53 16.69 2.49 -4.47
CA PRO A 53 16.19 3.85 -4.39
C PRO A 53 15.79 4.41 -5.76
N PHE A 54 14.69 5.15 -5.80
CA PHE A 54 14.28 5.86 -7.01
C PHE A 54 15.22 7.04 -7.24
N THR A 55 15.83 7.08 -8.42
CA THR A 55 16.84 8.08 -8.83
C THR A 55 16.49 8.80 -10.14
N GLY A 56 15.53 8.28 -10.90
CA GLY A 56 15.21 8.78 -12.25
C GLY A 56 16.09 8.17 -13.36
N ASP A 57 17.09 7.35 -13.01
CA ASP A 57 17.98 6.65 -13.96
C ASP A 57 17.90 5.11 -13.80
N ASN A 58 16.89 4.62 -13.07
CA ASN A 58 16.69 3.21 -12.77
C ASN A 58 16.29 2.38 -14.01
N SER A 59 16.42 1.06 -13.92
CA SER A 59 15.78 0.19 -14.92
C SER A 59 14.26 0.30 -14.80
N LYS A 60 13.56 0.29 -15.93
CA LYS A 60 12.08 0.23 -15.98
C LYS A 60 11.57 -1.19 -16.20
N ASP A 61 12.45 -2.10 -16.61
CA ASP A 61 12.11 -3.48 -16.92
C ASP A 61 11.73 -4.22 -15.64
N CYS A 62 10.59 -4.91 -15.66
CA CYS A 62 10.09 -5.74 -14.56
C CYS A 62 9.87 -4.99 -13.23
N VAL A 63 9.63 -3.68 -13.28
CA VAL A 63 9.17 -2.93 -12.10
C VAL A 63 7.76 -3.40 -11.75
N ARG A 64 7.58 -3.82 -10.51
CA ARG A 64 6.33 -4.40 -10.00
C ARG A 64 5.57 -3.45 -9.09
N TYR A 65 6.27 -2.67 -8.27
CA TYR A 65 5.67 -1.69 -7.35
C TYR A 65 6.57 -0.46 -7.16
N ILE A 66 5.98 0.62 -6.68
CA ILE A 66 6.72 1.73 -6.05
C ILE A 66 6.82 1.44 -4.55
N GLY A 67 8.01 1.26 -4.00
CA GLY A 67 8.22 1.15 -2.57
C GLY A 67 8.24 2.51 -1.88
N LEU A 68 7.56 2.64 -0.75
CA LEU A 68 7.68 3.81 0.13
C LEU A 68 8.25 3.39 1.48
N LYS A 69 9.29 4.10 1.94
CA LYS A 69 9.89 3.94 3.28
C LYS A 69 9.79 5.26 4.03
N HIS A 70 9.23 5.25 5.23
CA HIS A 70 9.20 6.40 6.13
C HIS A 70 9.45 5.95 7.57
N GLY A 71 10.68 6.16 8.05
CA GLY A 71 11.10 5.66 9.36
C GLY A 71 11.03 4.14 9.41
N TYR A 72 10.24 3.60 10.34
CA TYR A 72 10.02 2.15 10.48
C TYR A 72 8.94 1.60 9.55
N MET A 73 8.15 2.47 8.91
CA MET A 73 7.05 2.06 8.04
C MET A 73 7.57 1.83 6.62
N SER A 74 7.19 0.70 6.03
CA SER A 74 7.40 0.46 4.61
C SER A 74 6.27 -0.37 4.01
N PHE A 75 5.95 -0.07 2.76
CA PHE A 75 4.97 -0.82 1.97
C PHE A 75 5.23 -0.58 0.47
N ALA A 76 4.66 -1.44 -0.34
CA ALA A 76 4.69 -1.36 -1.80
C ALA A 76 3.37 -0.75 -2.30
N ILE A 77 3.43 0.17 -3.26
CA ILE A 77 2.29 0.87 -3.86
C ILE A 77 2.07 0.29 -5.25
N SER A 78 0.82 -0.11 -5.51
CA SER A 78 0.40 -0.66 -6.80
C SER A 78 0.58 0.34 -7.94
N LEU A 79 0.93 -0.18 -9.12
CA LEU A 79 1.07 0.62 -10.34
C LEU A 79 -0.31 0.94 -10.96
N THR A 80 -1.36 0.22 -10.54
CA THR A 80 -2.73 0.38 -11.04
C THR A 80 -3.62 1.10 -10.02
N GLU A 81 -4.53 1.92 -10.54
CA GLU A 81 -5.55 2.62 -9.76
C GLU A 81 -6.95 2.20 -10.20
N HIS A 82 -7.89 2.22 -9.26
CA HIS A 82 -9.31 1.96 -9.48
C HIS A 82 -10.14 3.19 -9.12
N ASP A 83 -10.88 3.72 -10.10
CA ASP A 83 -11.48 5.06 -10.00
C ASP A 83 -12.85 5.12 -9.33
N SER A 84 -13.57 4.00 -9.30
CA SER A 84 -14.95 3.92 -8.81
C SER A 84 -15.16 2.65 -7.99
N VAL A 85 -14.69 2.70 -6.75
CA VAL A 85 -14.79 1.61 -5.77
C VAL A 85 -15.78 2.01 -4.68
N GLN A 86 -16.74 1.13 -4.41
CA GLN A 86 -17.58 1.18 -3.21
C GLN A 86 -17.02 0.16 -2.21
N LEU A 87 -16.67 0.61 -1.00
CA LEU A 87 -16.17 -0.28 0.04
C LEU A 87 -17.26 -1.25 0.53
N LEU A 88 -18.51 -0.79 0.58
CA LEU A 88 -19.69 -1.61 0.81
C LEU A 88 -20.70 -1.31 -0.30
N ASP A 89 -21.38 -2.35 -0.79
CA ASP A 89 -22.44 -2.22 -1.78
C ASP A 89 -23.83 -2.43 -1.15
N ASP A 90 -24.88 -2.31 -1.96
CA ASP A 90 -26.25 -2.47 -1.48
C ASP A 90 -26.53 -3.87 -0.94
N ASP A 91 -25.81 -4.89 -1.42
CA ASP A 91 -25.89 -6.27 -0.94
C ASP A 91 -25.28 -6.42 0.47
N SER A 92 -24.35 -5.54 0.83
CA SER A 92 -23.69 -5.50 2.14
C SER A 92 -24.55 -4.83 3.25
N ARG A 93 -25.72 -4.29 2.91
CA ARG A 93 -26.56 -3.53 3.86
C ARG A 93 -27.11 -4.44 4.96
N GLY A 94 -26.72 -4.16 6.20
CA GLY A 94 -27.19 -4.87 7.40
C GLY A 94 -26.17 -5.83 7.99
N GLU A 95 -25.04 -6.07 7.31
CA GLU A 95 -23.94 -6.80 7.93
C GLU A 95 -23.26 -5.94 9.00
N SER A 96 -23.33 -6.39 10.26
CA SER A 96 -22.60 -5.75 11.35
C SER A 96 -21.10 -5.95 11.15
N GLY A 97 -20.37 -4.86 10.98
CA GLY A 97 -18.92 -4.89 11.02
C GLY A 97 -18.46 -5.23 12.44
N SER A 98 -17.91 -6.43 12.63
CA SER A 98 -17.15 -6.75 13.84
C SER A 98 -15.74 -6.19 13.66
N GLY A 99 -15.49 -4.98 14.15
CA GLY A 99 -14.21 -4.31 13.91
C GLY A 99 -13.90 -3.18 14.87
N THR A 100 -12.63 -2.78 14.88
CA THR A 100 -12.17 -1.57 15.55
C THR A 100 -12.60 -0.38 14.71
N TYR A 101 -13.41 0.52 15.29
CA TYR A 101 -13.77 1.79 14.69
C TYR A 101 -12.91 2.90 15.28
N TYR A 102 -12.42 3.78 14.42
CA TYR A 102 -11.58 4.92 14.80
C TYR A 102 -12.40 6.21 14.67
N GLU A 103 -13.05 6.62 15.75
CA GLU A 103 -13.91 7.81 15.77
C GLU A 103 -13.13 9.13 15.70
N ARG A 104 -11.85 9.11 16.10
CA ARG A 104 -10.99 10.29 16.04
C ARG A 104 -10.00 10.14 14.89
N GLU A 105 -9.86 11.20 14.11
CA GLU A 105 -8.88 11.28 13.01
C GLU A 105 -7.46 10.99 13.52
N CYS A 106 -7.11 11.51 14.70
CA CYS A 106 -5.79 11.30 15.29
C CYS A 106 -5.52 9.85 15.70
N ASP A 107 -6.52 9.01 15.91
CA ASP A 107 -6.29 7.57 16.13
C ASP A 107 -6.23 6.84 14.79
N ALA A 108 -7.11 7.22 13.86
CA ALA A 108 -7.17 6.65 12.52
C ALA A 108 -5.86 6.86 11.75
N LEU A 109 -5.21 8.02 11.89
CA LEU A 109 -3.91 8.32 11.27
C LEU A 109 -2.78 7.41 11.74
N PHE A 110 -2.93 6.74 12.88
CA PHE A 110 -1.97 5.77 13.42
C PHE A 110 -2.38 4.33 13.16
N ASP A 111 -3.45 4.10 12.41
CA ASP A 111 -3.79 2.79 11.90
C ASP A 111 -2.95 2.48 10.65
N PHE A 112 -2.14 1.43 10.75
CA PHE A 112 -1.28 0.91 9.69
C PHE A 112 -1.62 -0.55 9.30
N ASP A 113 -2.74 -1.09 9.81
CA ASP A 113 -3.14 -2.49 9.61
C ASP A 113 -4.09 -2.65 8.41
N GLY A 114 -3.70 -2.07 7.26
CA GLY A 114 -4.54 -2.01 6.07
C GLY A 114 -4.93 -3.40 5.53
N GLN A 115 -4.05 -4.39 5.72
CA GLN A 115 -4.30 -5.77 5.30
C GLN A 115 -5.48 -6.37 6.08
N LYS A 116 -5.39 -6.36 7.42
CA LYS A 116 -6.44 -6.92 8.28
C LYS A 116 -7.77 -6.15 8.15
N ASN A 117 -7.70 -4.84 7.95
CA ASN A 117 -8.88 -4.04 7.70
C ASN A 117 -9.55 -4.43 6.38
N THR A 118 -8.76 -4.62 5.32
CA THR A 118 -9.26 -5.06 4.01
C THR A 118 -9.87 -6.45 4.09
N GLU A 119 -9.27 -7.39 4.83
CA GLU A 119 -9.85 -8.71 5.06
C GLU A 119 -11.26 -8.63 5.66
N ARG A 120 -11.48 -7.75 6.64
CA ARG A 120 -12.82 -7.52 7.23
C ARG A 120 -13.80 -6.85 6.27
N LEU A 121 -13.32 -5.99 5.37
CA LEU A 121 -14.16 -5.38 4.33
C LEU A 121 -14.55 -6.43 3.29
N VAL A 122 -13.62 -7.30 2.87
CA VAL A 122 -13.85 -8.38 1.90
C VAL A 122 -14.87 -9.40 2.42
N VAL A 123 -14.93 -9.66 3.72
CA VAL A 123 -15.98 -10.53 4.30
C VAL A 123 -17.39 -9.97 4.03
N ARG A 124 -17.56 -8.64 4.13
CA ARG A 124 -18.85 -7.96 3.90
C ARG A 124 -19.13 -7.68 2.43
N ASN A 125 -18.09 -7.35 1.68
CA ASN A 125 -18.13 -7.08 0.25
C ASN A 125 -17.05 -7.92 -0.48
N PRO A 126 -17.35 -9.19 -0.82
CA PRO A 126 -16.40 -10.08 -1.47
C PRO A 126 -15.92 -9.60 -2.84
N LYS A 127 -16.66 -8.68 -3.49
CA LYS A 127 -16.31 -8.13 -4.81
C LYS A 127 -15.01 -7.32 -4.77
N LEU A 128 -14.64 -6.77 -3.60
CA LEU A 128 -13.36 -6.09 -3.41
C LEU A 128 -12.16 -6.97 -3.74
N LYS A 129 -12.27 -8.28 -3.56
CA LYS A 129 -11.18 -9.21 -3.90
C LYS A 129 -10.85 -9.23 -5.39
N ASN A 130 -11.81 -8.92 -6.26
CA ASN A 130 -11.58 -8.88 -7.71
C ASN A 130 -10.81 -7.63 -8.15
N LEU A 131 -10.65 -6.65 -7.26
CA LEU A 131 -9.90 -5.42 -7.50
C LEU A 131 -8.43 -5.54 -7.09
N LEU A 132 -8.06 -6.56 -6.33
CA LEU A 132 -6.77 -6.67 -5.68
C LEU A 132 -6.00 -7.85 -6.25
N GLU A 133 -4.72 -7.65 -6.57
CA GLU A 133 -3.83 -8.75 -6.90
C GLU A 133 -3.41 -9.54 -5.63
N ASP A 134 -2.82 -10.73 -5.83
CA ASP A 134 -2.38 -11.57 -4.71
C ASP A 134 -1.39 -10.81 -3.80
N GLY A 135 -1.81 -10.58 -2.54
CA GLY A 135 -1.02 -9.87 -1.53
C GLY A 135 -1.30 -8.36 -1.42
N GLU A 136 -2.10 -7.80 -2.33
CA GLU A 136 -2.56 -6.42 -2.26
C GLU A 136 -3.74 -6.24 -1.31
N TYR A 137 -3.85 -5.04 -0.76
CA TYR A 137 -4.93 -4.61 0.11
C TYR A 137 -5.19 -3.10 -0.03
N ILE A 138 -6.35 -2.65 0.47
CA ILE A 138 -6.70 -1.24 0.49
C ILE A 138 -5.89 -0.58 1.63
N PRO A 139 -5.13 0.49 1.35
CA PRO A 139 -4.27 1.12 2.36
C PRO A 139 -5.07 1.57 3.59
N SER A 140 -4.48 1.45 4.77
CA SER A 140 -5.03 2.08 5.97
C SER A 140 -4.89 3.61 5.89
N LEU A 141 -5.49 4.35 6.83
CA LEU A 141 -5.41 5.81 6.80
C LEU A 141 -3.98 6.30 7.05
N GLY A 142 -3.23 5.64 7.93
CA GLY A 142 -1.81 5.95 8.13
C GLY A 142 -0.97 5.76 6.86
N GLN A 143 -1.16 4.65 6.14
CA GLN A 143 -0.47 4.40 4.86
C GLN A 143 -0.88 5.42 3.79
N LEU A 144 -2.18 5.68 3.67
CA LEU A 144 -2.72 6.61 2.69
C LEU A 144 -2.28 8.06 2.95
N ASN A 145 -2.16 8.45 4.22
CA ASN A 145 -1.63 9.77 4.59
C ASN A 145 -0.14 9.92 4.26
N LEU A 146 0.65 8.84 4.39
CA LEU A 146 2.03 8.84 3.90
C LEU A 146 2.06 8.96 2.36
N MET A 147 1.18 8.26 1.64
CA MET A 147 1.07 8.44 0.18
C MET A 147 0.71 9.88 -0.19
N ALA A 148 -0.22 10.52 0.53
CA ALA A 148 -0.57 11.92 0.30
C ALA A 148 0.61 12.87 0.58
N HIS A 149 1.39 12.60 1.63
CA HIS A 149 2.59 13.38 1.97
C HIS A 149 3.68 13.28 0.89
N TYR A 150 3.86 12.09 0.29
CA TYR A 150 4.85 11.85 -0.77
C TYR A 150 4.27 11.94 -2.19
N LYS A 151 3.06 12.51 -2.36
CA LYS A 151 2.28 12.44 -3.60
C LYS A 151 3.08 12.86 -4.83
N ASP A 152 3.77 13.99 -4.78
CA ASP A 152 4.49 14.52 -5.93
C ASP A 152 5.64 13.59 -6.34
N SER A 153 6.44 13.12 -5.38
CA SER A 153 7.51 12.15 -5.65
C SER A 153 6.97 10.80 -6.12
N ILE A 154 5.81 10.35 -5.61
CA ILE A 154 5.16 9.12 -6.07
C ILE A 154 4.72 9.30 -7.52
N ASN A 155 4.15 10.45 -7.87
CA ASN A 155 3.76 10.76 -9.24
C ASN A 155 4.98 10.81 -10.17
N ASP A 156 6.09 11.42 -9.76
CA ASP A 156 7.34 11.41 -10.53
C ASP A 156 7.79 9.97 -10.82
N ALA A 157 7.73 9.08 -9.82
CA ALA A 157 8.12 7.68 -9.97
C ALA A 157 7.14 6.87 -10.84
N LEU A 158 5.83 7.10 -10.72
CA LEU A 158 4.80 6.47 -11.54
C LEU A 158 4.92 6.89 -13.01
N GLU A 159 5.05 8.20 -13.26
CA GLU A 159 5.26 8.75 -14.60
C GLU A 159 6.55 8.23 -15.22
N TYR A 160 7.62 8.14 -14.41
CA TYR A 160 8.89 7.59 -14.84
C TYR A 160 8.76 6.18 -15.43
N ILE A 161 8.01 5.29 -14.77
CA ILE A 161 7.79 3.91 -15.24
C ILE A 161 6.58 3.78 -16.19
N GLY A 162 5.92 4.88 -16.53
CA GLY A 162 4.79 4.91 -17.48
C GLY A 162 3.45 4.47 -16.90
N ALA A 163 3.30 4.44 -15.57
CA ALA A 163 2.03 4.19 -14.90
C ALA A 163 1.20 5.47 -14.75
N GLU A 164 -0.09 5.29 -14.48
CA GLU A 164 -0.98 6.40 -14.20
C GLU A 164 -0.58 7.10 -12.88
N PRO A 165 -0.43 8.44 -12.86
CA PRO A 165 -0.16 9.19 -11.64
C PRO A 165 -1.33 9.12 -10.66
N LEU A 166 -1.08 9.39 -9.38
CA LEU A 166 -2.14 9.67 -8.43
C LEU A 166 -2.92 10.92 -8.88
N ALA A 167 -4.25 10.83 -8.84
CA ALA A 167 -5.16 11.88 -9.22
C ALA A 167 -4.85 13.19 -8.47
N SER A 168 -4.70 14.26 -9.25
CA SER A 168 -4.55 15.64 -8.74
C SER A 168 -5.91 16.36 -8.60
N SER A 169 -7.01 15.68 -8.87
CA SER A 169 -8.38 16.22 -8.75
C SER A 169 -8.92 16.11 -7.32
N SER A 170 -10.09 16.70 -7.06
CA SER A 170 -10.79 16.63 -5.77
C SER A 170 -11.33 15.23 -5.41
N ALA A 171 -10.86 14.19 -6.10
CA ALA A 171 -11.25 12.82 -5.84
C ALA A 171 -10.75 12.34 -4.47
N TRP A 172 -11.56 11.52 -3.82
CA TRP A 172 -11.24 10.90 -2.53
C TRP A 172 -10.65 9.53 -2.75
N TYR A 173 -9.52 9.26 -2.08
CA TYR A 173 -8.96 7.92 -1.97
C TYR A 173 -9.52 7.24 -0.73
N TRP A 174 -9.98 6.01 -0.90
CA TRP A 174 -10.47 5.19 0.19
C TRP A 174 -9.33 4.67 1.05
N SER A 175 -9.54 4.74 2.37
CA SER A 175 -8.79 3.98 3.35
C SER A 175 -9.62 2.78 3.83
N SER A 176 -8.94 1.70 4.19
CA SER A 176 -9.56 0.56 4.87
C SER A 176 -9.85 0.82 6.35
N THR A 177 -9.36 1.93 6.93
CA THR A 177 -9.64 2.34 8.32
C THR A 177 -11.09 2.82 8.45
N GLU A 178 -11.87 2.13 9.28
CA GLU A 178 -13.32 2.39 9.43
C GLU A 178 -13.61 3.38 10.56
N TYR A 179 -14.44 4.40 10.29
CA TYR A 179 -14.96 5.33 11.31
C TYR A 179 -16.17 4.76 12.05
N SER A 180 -17.05 4.07 11.32
CA SER A 180 -18.21 3.37 11.87
C SER A 180 -18.65 2.27 10.90
N GLN A 181 -19.75 1.56 11.19
CA GLN A 181 -20.27 0.51 10.31
C GLN A 181 -20.46 1.00 8.85
N ASN A 182 -20.97 2.21 8.65
CA ASN A 182 -21.32 2.74 7.33
C ASN A 182 -20.30 3.74 6.76
N TYR A 183 -19.31 4.16 7.55
CA TYR A 183 -18.37 5.20 7.16
C TYR A 183 -16.92 4.73 7.30
N ALA A 184 -16.10 5.04 6.31
CA ALA A 184 -14.66 4.82 6.33
C ALA A 184 -13.93 6.15 6.17
N TRP A 185 -12.72 6.22 6.68
CA TRP A 185 -11.84 7.34 6.40
C TRP A 185 -11.39 7.31 4.93
N GLY A 186 -11.01 8.48 4.44
CA GLY A 186 -10.38 8.65 3.14
C GLY A 186 -9.57 9.93 3.13
N VAL A 187 -8.71 10.09 2.13
CA VAL A 187 -7.87 11.27 1.97
C VAL A 187 -8.12 11.90 0.61
N ASN A 188 -8.28 13.21 0.60
CA ASN A 188 -8.26 13.98 -0.63
C ASN A 188 -6.81 14.37 -0.95
N PHE A 189 -6.27 13.85 -2.06
CA PHE A 189 -4.85 14.07 -2.40
C PHE A 189 -4.55 15.47 -2.92
N SER A 190 -5.57 16.26 -3.32
CA SER A 190 -5.38 17.66 -3.70
C SER A 190 -5.18 18.58 -2.49
N SER A 191 -5.75 18.24 -1.33
CA SER A 191 -5.66 19.06 -0.11
C SER A 191 -4.91 18.40 1.05
N GLY A 192 -4.64 17.09 0.97
CA GLY A 192 -4.11 16.28 2.07
C GLY A 192 -5.10 16.06 3.22
N SER A 193 -6.37 16.44 3.07
CA SER A 193 -7.35 16.36 4.15
C SER A 193 -7.90 14.95 4.32
N ALA A 194 -7.93 14.45 5.56
CA ALA A 194 -8.61 13.21 5.91
C ALA A 194 -10.04 13.49 6.39
N LEU A 195 -11.03 12.81 5.80
CA LEU A 195 -12.43 12.88 6.24
C LEU A 195 -13.06 11.48 6.14
N ASN A 196 -14.14 11.26 6.89
CA ASN A 196 -14.93 10.05 6.74
C ASN A 196 -16.05 10.25 5.71
N ASN A 197 -16.28 9.24 4.89
CA ASN A 197 -17.28 9.22 3.84
C ASN A 197 -18.08 7.91 3.88
N SER A 198 -19.28 7.93 3.29
CA SER A 198 -20.14 6.74 3.21
C SER A 198 -19.48 5.66 2.37
N LYS A 199 -19.36 4.44 2.91
CA LYS A 199 -18.76 3.29 2.21
C LYS A 199 -19.52 2.86 0.95
N TYR A 200 -20.77 3.31 0.82
CA TYR A 200 -21.63 3.10 -0.35
C TYR A 200 -21.41 4.14 -1.45
N SER A 201 -20.56 5.14 -1.22
CA SER A 201 -20.15 6.08 -2.26
C SER A 201 -18.97 5.51 -3.06
N SER A 202 -18.85 5.90 -4.32
CA SER A 202 -17.67 5.59 -5.12
C SER A 202 -16.50 6.50 -4.75
N GLY A 203 -15.32 5.91 -4.62
CA GLY A 203 -14.05 6.59 -4.42
C GLY A 203 -12.90 5.83 -5.09
N ARG A 204 -11.70 6.40 -5.04
CA ARG A 204 -10.51 5.84 -5.67
C ARG A 204 -9.80 4.87 -4.74
N VAL A 205 -9.19 3.83 -5.29
CA VAL A 205 -8.27 2.94 -4.57
C VAL A 205 -7.04 2.76 -5.42
N ARG A 206 -5.88 3.09 -4.85
CA ARG A 206 -4.60 2.54 -5.29
C ARG A 206 -4.14 1.58 -4.21
N ALA A 207 -4.10 0.30 -4.54
CA ALA A 207 -3.80 -0.74 -3.58
C ALA A 207 -2.35 -0.65 -3.12
N VAL A 208 -2.07 -1.24 -1.97
CA VAL A 208 -0.72 -1.41 -1.43
C VAL A 208 -0.49 -2.87 -1.07
N ALA A 209 0.76 -3.28 -0.99
CA ALA A 209 1.17 -4.61 -0.53
C ALA A 209 2.18 -4.48 0.61
N ALA A 210 2.23 -5.51 1.45
CA ALA A 210 3.20 -5.57 2.54
C ALA A 210 4.62 -5.70 1.95
N PHE A 211 5.52 -4.82 2.38
CA PHE A 211 6.91 -4.86 1.93
C PHE A 211 7.83 -4.45 3.06
N SER A 212 8.91 -5.19 3.23
CA SER A 212 9.97 -4.87 4.19
C SER A 212 11.28 -4.86 3.45
N PHE A 213 11.97 -3.72 3.51
CA PHE A 213 13.34 -3.62 3.02
C PHE A 213 14.20 -4.56 3.87
N LYS A 214 14.95 -5.44 3.21
CA LYS A 214 15.93 -6.29 3.90
C LYS A 214 16.99 -5.36 4.51
N LEU A 215 17.38 -5.65 5.74
CA LEU A 215 18.42 -4.94 6.49
C LEU A 215 19.67 -5.80 6.56
#